data_AF-A0A177L9Y3-F1
#
_entry.id   AF-A0A177L9Y3-F1
#
_cell.length_a   1.000
_cell.length_b   1.000
_cell.length_c   1.000
_cell.angle_alpha   90.00
_cell.angle_beta   90.00
_cell.angle_gamma   90.00
#
_symmetry.space_group_name_H-M   'P 1'
#
loop_
_entity.id
_entity.type
_entity.pdbx_description
1 polymer ?
#
loop_
_entity_poly.entity_id
_entity_poly.type
_entity_poly.pdbx_seq_one_letter_code
_entity_poly.pdbx_strand_id
1 'polypeptide(L)'
;MEISDSFWNASLAELKQGYIQEKDSYICLLCGKKIEKGIIYPYEKLKQKERQAKTFLAIMELLKEKDEYAPAFIPPHKTAKMVDDRYAVTEEEQQEIIKKFLPEGVSGRLKKFPTKEKQRLIVLREITKQFESDVIYTEKEINQLL
;
A
#
# COMPACT_ATOMS: atom_id res chain seq x y z
N MET A 1 -21.58 16.64 -5.04
CA MET A 1 -20.24 17.24 -4.98
C MET A 1 -19.30 16.12 -4.55
N GLU A 2 -18.33 15.78 -5.39
CA GLU A 2 -17.47 14.62 -5.14
C GLU A 2 -16.53 14.91 -3.96
N ILE A 3 -16.32 13.91 -3.09
CA ILE A 3 -15.50 13.99 -1.86
C ILE A 3 -14.09 14.51 -2.16
N SER A 4 -13.59 14.23 -3.37
CA SER A 4 -12.28 14.69 -3.86
C SER A 4 -12.18 16.22 -3.91
N ASP A 5 -13.20 16.92 -4.42
CA ASP A 5 -13.12 18.38 -4.64
C ASP A 5 -13.12 19.17 -3.33
N SER A 6 -13.87 18.70 -2.32
CA SER A 6 -13.91 19.35 -1.02
C SER A 6 -12.60 19.21 -0.24
N PHE A 7 -11.84 18.14 -0.48
CA PHE A 7 -10.54 17.92 0.15
C PHE A 7 -9.46 18.84 -0.43
N TRP A 8 -9.39 18.98 -1.75
CA TRP A 8 -8.38 19.80 -2.42
C TRP A 8 -8.60 21.31 -2.25
N ASN A 9 -9.85 21.73 -1.98
CA ASN A 9 -10.20 23.13 -1.78
C ASN A 9 -10.18 23.56 -0.29
N ALA A 10 -9.86 22.66 0.64
CA ALA A 10 -9.79 22.97 2.06
C ALA A 10 -8.50 23.71 2.44
N SER A 11 -8.60 24.67 3.35
CA SER A 11 -7.46 25.39 3.91
C SER A 11 -6.58 24.48 4.78
N LEU A 12 -5.32 24.88 5.04
CA LEU A 12 -4.41 24.13 5.93
C LEU A 12 -4.99 23.90 7.33
N ALA A 13 -5.76 24.87 7.85
CA ALA A 13 -6.43 24.75 9.14
C ALA A 13 -7.54 23.68 9.11
N GLU A 14 -8.32 23.64 8.03
CA GLU A 14 -9.38 22.66 7.82
C GLU A 14 -8.83 21.24 7.62
N LEU A 15 -7.69 21.12 6.93
CA LEU A 15 -6.97 19.84 6.79
C LEU A 15 -6.46 19.32 8.13
N LYS A 16 -5.95 20.21 9.00
CA LYS A 16 -5.48 19.82 10.35
C LYS A 16 -6.61 19.32 11.26
N GLN A 17 -7.81 19.89 11.16
CA GLN A 17 -8.96 19.44 11.96
C GLN A 17 -9.75 18.29 11.31
N GLY A 18 -9.61 18.07 10.00
CA GLY A 18 -10.20 16.95 9.27
C GLY A 18 -11.69 17.10 8.92
N TYR A 19 -12.26 18.29 9.08
CA TYR A 19 -13.66 18.60 8.72
C TYR A 19 -13.84 20.05 8.27
N ILE A 20 -14.89 20.32 7.50
CA ILE A 20 -15.36 21.66 7.14
C ILE A 20 -16.59 21.99 8.00
N GLN A 21 -16.63 23.21 8.54
CA GLN A 21 -17.76 23.69 9.34
C GLN A 21 -18.67 24.58 8.50
N GLU A 22 -19.91 24.15 8.25
CA GLU A 22 -20.98 24.97 7.66
C GLU A 22 -21.86 25.58 8.75
N LYS A 23 -22.91 26.33 8.38
CA LYS A 23 -23.84 26.98 9.33
C LYS A 23 -24.43 26.00 10.33
N ASP A 24 -25.02 24.90 9.85
CA ASP A 24 -25.75 23.93 10.68
C ASP A 24 -25.18 22.51 10.63
N SER A 25 -23.94 22.34 10.14
CA SER A 25 -23.34 21.00 10.02
C SER A 25 -21.81 20.99 9.97
N TYR A 26 -21.25 19.83 10.26
CA TYR A 26 -19.85 19.47 10.03
C TYR A 26 -19.76 18.46 8.89
N ILE A 27 -18.84 18.66 7.95
CA ILE A 27 -18.59 17.73 6.85
C ILE A 27 -17.19 17.14 7.03
N CYS A 28 -17.10 15.82 7.17
CA CYS A 28 -15.81 15.13 7.30
C CYS A 28 -15.05 15.12 5.97
N LEU A 29 -13.80 15.59 5.96
CA LEU A 29 -12.95 15.64 4.76
C LEU A 29 -12.48 14.26 4.28
N LEU A 30 -12.48 13.26 5.16
CA LEU A 30 -12.02 11.90 4.85
C LEU A 30 -13.11 11.03 4.21
N CYS A 31 -14.36 11.17 4.64
CA CYS A 31 -15.45 10.28 4.22
C CYS A 31 -16.67 11.01 3.65
N GLY A 32 -16.66 12.35 3.62
CA GLY A 32 -17.76 13.17 3.10
C GLY A 32 -19.03 13.17 3.95
N LYS A 33 -19.05 12.51 5.11
CA LYS A 33 -20.25 12.46 5.96
C LYS A 33 -20.58 13.84 6.52
N LYS A 34 -21.83 14.27 6.31
CA LYS A 34 -22.43 15.47 6.89
C LYS A 34 -23.09 15.12 8.22
N ILE A 35 -22.76 15.88 9.27
CA ILE A 35 -23.27 15.72 10.64
C ILE A 35 -23.90 17.05 11.03
N GLU A 36 -25.19 17.09 11.34
CA GLU A 36 -25.86 18.32 11.74
C GLU A 36 -25.40 18.77 13.14
N LYS A 37 -25.27 20.09 13.32
CA LYS A 37 -25.00 20.71 14.62
C LYS A 37 -26.21 20.49 15.52
N GLY A 38 -25.96 20.03 16.74
CA GLY A 38 -27.03 19.75 17.71
C GLY A 38 -27.58 18.32 17.65
N ILE A 39 -27.07 17.43 16.79
CA ILE A 39 -27.32 16.00 16.93
C ILE A 39 -26.65 15.52 18.22
N ILE A 40 -27.44 15.29 19.26
CA ILE A 40 -27.02 14.53 20.44
C ILE A 40 -26.98 13.07 20.01
N TYR A 41 -25.80 12.58 19.64
CA TYR A 41 -25.61 11.13 19.53
C TYR A 41 -25.85 10.52 20.91
N PRO A 42 -26.69 9.48 21.03
CA PRO A 42 -26.84 8.77 22.29
C PRO A 42 -25.45 8.34 22.76
N TYR A 43 -25.01 8.88 23.90
CA TYR A 43 -23.66 8.68 24.44
C TYR A 43 -23.28 7.19 24.48
N GLU A 44 -24.26 6.33 24.74
CA GLU A 44 -24.13 4.87 24.75
C GLU A 44 -23.69 4.29 23.40
N LYS A 45 -24.22 4.77 22.26
CA LYS A 45 -23.84 4.28 20.93
C LYS A 45 -22.41 4.67 20.57
N LEU A 46 -21.97 5.88 20.95
CA LEU A 46 -20.59 6.31 20.73
C LEU A 46 -19.62 5.54 21.63
N LYS A 47 -19.97 5.36 22.90
CA LYS A 47 -19.20 4.53 23.85
C LYS A 47 -19.07 3.08 23.40
N GLN A 48 -20.12 2.51 22.78
CA GLN A 48 -20.06 1.16 22.22
C GLN A 48 -19.12 1.08 21.01
N LYS A 49 -19.15 2.06 20.11
CA LYS A 49 -18.22 2.14 18.98
C LYS A 49 -16.77 2.34 19.42
N GLU A 50 -16.54 3.18 20.42
CA GLU A 50 -15.22 3.35 21.03
C GLU A 50 -14.70 2.04 21.62
N ARG A 51 -15.54 1.30 22.37
CA ARG A 51 -15.19 -0.02 22.89
C ARG A 51 -14.86 -1.02 21.78
N GLN A 52 -15.68 -1.08 20.73
CA GLN A 52 -15.42 -1.95 19.57
C GLN A 52 -14.09 -1.62 18.89
N ALA A 53 -13.80 -0.34 18.69
CA ALA A 53 -12.54 0.11 18.10
C ALA A 53 -11.33 -0.28 18.96
N LYS A 54 -11.42 -0.11 20.29
CA LYS A 54 -10.38 -0.50 21.23
C LYS A 54 -10.15 -2.02 21.25
N THR A 55 -11.22 -2.81 21.25
CA THR A 55 -11.12 -4.28 21.18
C THR A 55 -10.48 -4.73 19.87
N PHE A 56 -10.88 -4.14 18.74
CA PHE A 56 -10.28 -4.44 17.45
C PHE A 56 -8.79 -4.07 17.42
N LEU A 57 -8.43 -2.89 17.91
CA LEU A 57 -7.04 -2.46 17.99
C LEU A 57 -6.18 -3.43 18.83
N ALA A 58 -6.66 -3.80 20.02
CA ALA A 58 -5.96 -4.75 20.89
C ALA A 58 -5.78 -6.12 20.22
N ILE A 59 -6.79 -6.62 19.50
CA ILE A 59 -6.66 -7.87 18.73
C ILE A 59 -5.59 -7.74 17.65
N MET A 60 -5.57 -6.63 16.90
CA MET A 60 -4.58 -6.40 15.84
C MET A 60 -3.16 -6.27 16.40
N GLU A 61 -2.99 -5.64 17.55
CA GLU A 61 -1.70 -5.56 18.25
C GLU A 61 -1.23 -6.95 18.72
N LEU A 62 -2.10 -7.75 19.34
CA LEU A 62 -1.77 -9.11 19.75
C LEU A 62 -1.46 -10.04 18.57
N LEU A 63 -2.13 -9.85 17.42
CA LEU A 63 -1.80 -10.57 16.20
C LEU A 63 -0.41 -10.19 15.68
N LYS A 64 -0.08 -8.88 15.68
CA LYS A 64 1.27 -8.40 15.32
C LYS A 64 2.36 -8.87 16.28
N GLU A 65 2.07 -9.01 17.58
CA GLU A 65 3.05 -9.54 18.55
C GLU A 65 3.32 -11.04 18.31
N LYS A 66 2.37 -11.76 17.71
CA LYS A 66 2.54 -13.17 17.31
C LYS A 66 3.04 -13.33 15.86
N ASP A 67 3.26 -12.23 15.14
CA ASP A 67 3.77 -12.22 13.75
C ASP A 67 5.28 -12.50 13.66
N GLU A 68 5.97 -12.94 14.73
CA GLU A 68 7.37 -13.41 14.60
C GLU A 68 7.52 -14.56 13.57
N TYR A 69 6.43 -15.27 13.26
CA TYR A 69 6.38 -16.35 12.27
C TYR A 69 5.53 -16.03 11.04
N ALA A 70 4.92 -14.85 10.95
CA ALA A 70 4.21 -14.47 9.74
C ALA A 70 5.23 -14.01 8.70
N PRO A 71 5.26 -14.63 7.52
CA PRO A 71 6.27 -14.31 6.53
C PRO A 71 6.10 -12.85 6.11
N ALA A 72 7.19 -12.07 6.21
CA ALA A 72 7.18 -10.66 5.88
C ALA A 72 6.72 -10.48 4.42
N PHE A 73 5.55 -9.87 4.24
CA PHE A 73 5.07 -9.49 2.91
C PHE A 73 5.88 -8.30 2.41
N ILE A 74 6.30 -8.38 1.16
CA ILE A 74 7.05 -7.29 0.55
C ILE A 74 6.05 -6.20 0.14
N PRO A 75 6.20 -4.96 0.63
CA PRO A 75 5.26 -3.91 0.28
C PRO A 75 5.29 -3.62 -1.24
N PRO A 76 4.12 -3.33 -1.84
CA PRO A 76 4.03 -2.89 -3.24
C PRO A 76 4.76 -1.56 -3.43
N HIS A 77 5.18 -1.26 -4.66
CA HIS A 77 5.82 0.02 -4.96
C HIS A 77 4.82 1.18 -4.80
N LYS A 78 5.30 2.37 -4.44
CA LYS A 78 4.46 3.55 -4.17
C LYS A 78 3.55 3.97 -5.35
N THR A 79 3.96 3.65 -6.57
CA THR A 79 3.23 3.99 -7.81
C THR A 79 2.12 2.96 -8.16
N ALA A 80 1.83 1.99 -7.29
CA ALA A 80 0.84 0.94 -7.57
C ALA A 80 -0.57 1.52 -7.43
N LYS A 81 -1.28 1.67 -8.56
CA LYS A 81 -2.67 2.17 -8.55
C LYS A 81 -3.69 1.10 -8.15
N MET A 82 -3.39 -0.16 -8.45
CA MET A 82 -4.20 -1.32 -8.04
C MET A 82 -3.28 -2.32 -7.33
N VAL A 83 -3.57 -2.58 -6.06
CA VAL A 83 -2.87 -3.56 -5.23
C VAL A 83 -3.76 -4.79 -5.14
N ASP A 84 -3.45 -5.80 -5.94
CA ASP A 84 -4.14 -7.09 -6.02
C ASP A 84 -3.18 -8.25 -5.65
N ASP A 85 -3.64 -9.49 -5.80
CA ASP A 85 -2.93 -10.73 -5.43
C ASP A 85 -1.52 -10.86 -6.04
N ARG A 86 -1.18 -10.10 -7.09
CA ARG A 86 0.16 -10.10 -7.69
C ARG A 86 1.23 -9.54 -6.76
N TYR A 87 0.83 -8.69 -5.80
CA TYR A 87 1.72 -8.11 -4.80
C TYR A 87 1.74 -8.88 -3.48
N ALA A 88 0.92 -9.93 -3.33
CA ALA A 88 0.90 -10.79 -2.15
C ALA A 88 2.11 -11.75 -2.15
N VAL A 89 3.32 -11.20 -2.13
CA VAL A 89 4.61 -11.91 -2.20
C VAL A 89 5.30 -11.85 -0.85
N THR A 90 5.75 -12.98 -0.33
CA THR A 90 6.59 -13.06 0.86
C THR A 90 8.07 -12.98 0.48
N GLU A 91 8.94 -12.56 1.42
CA GLU A 91 10.40 -12.54 1.19
C GLU A 91 10.95 -13.92 0.77
N GLU A 92 10.45 -14.99 1.39
CA GLU A 92 10.82 -16.38 1.08
C GLU A 92 10.46 -16.74 -0.37
N GLU A 93 9.21 -16.45 -0.79
CA GLU A 93 8.73 -16.73 -2.14
C GLU A 93 9.53 -15.93 -3.18
N GLN A 94 9.88 -14.67 -2.87
CA GLN A 94 10.75 -13.87 -3.73
C GLN A 94 12.11 -14.55 -3.89
N GLN A 95 12.75 -14.99 -2.80
CA GLN A 95 14.07 -15.64 -2.87
C GLN A 95 14.03 -16.95 -3.68
N GLU A 96 12.99 -17.76 -3.53
CA GLU A 96 12.82 -18.99 -4.31
C GLU A 96 12.66 -18.70 -5.81
N ILE A 97 11.85 -17.70 -6.16
CA ILE A 97 11.63 -17.28 -7.54
C ILE A 97 12.92 -16.71 -8.14
N ILE A 98 13.65 -15.88 -7.40
CA ILE A 98 14.94 -15.34 -7.83
C ILE A 98 15.92 -16.49 -8.08
N LYS A 99 16.12 -17.41 -7.13
CA LYS A 99 17.03 -18.57 -7.32
C LYS A 99 16.66 -19.41 -8.55
N LYS A 100 15.36 -19.52 -8.85
CA LYS A 100 14.86 -20.28 -10.00
C LYS A 100 15.17 -19.62 -11.35
N PHE A 101 15.01 -18.30 -11.45
CA PHE A 101 15.13 -17.59 -12.74
C PHE A 101 16.43 -16.81 -12.91
N LEU A 102 17.05 -16.35 -11.81
CA LEU A 102 18.32 -15.65 -11.70
C LEU A 102 19.22 -16.39 -10.69
N PRO A 103 19.83 -17.52 -11.08
CA PRO A 103 20.61 -18.37 -10.17
C PRO A 103 21.86 -17.67 -9.60
N GLU A 104 22.41 -16.71 -10.33
CA GLU A 104 23.58 -15.91 -9.93
C GLU A 104 23.16 -14.55 -9.33
N GLY A 105 21.88 -14.37 -9.01
CA GLY A 105 21.35 -13.18 -8.34
C GLY A 105 21.34 -11.93 -9.22
N VAL A 106 21.54 -10.76 -8.59
CA VAL A 106 21.46 -9.43 -9.22
C VAL A 106 22.62 -9.14 -10.18
N SER A 107 23.57 -10.04 -10.39
CA SER A 107 24.60 -9.89 -11.44
C SER A 107 24.57 -11.07 -12.42
N GLY A 108 23.53 -11.90 -12.30
CA GLY A 108 23.38 -13.14 -13.01
C GLY A 108 22.57 -13.01 -14.29
N ARG A 109 22.80 -13.93 -15.22
CA ARG A 109 21.99 -14.03 -16.43
C ARG A 109 20.60 -14.60 -16.17
N LEU A 110 19.62 -14.08 -16.89
CA LEU A 110 18.26 -14.60 -16.83
C LEU A 110 18.17 -15.95 -17.58
N LYS A 111 17.86 -17.04 -16.87
CA LYS A 111 17.69 -18.36 -17.51
C LYS A 111 16.47 -18.43 -18.43
N LYS A 112 15.34 -17.92 -17.95
CA LYS A 112 14.06 -17.93 -18.68
C LYS A 112 13.15 -16.85 -18.11
N PHE A 113 12.38 -16.20 -18.98
CA PHE A 113 11.36 -15.25 -18.53
C PHE A 113 10.11 -15.97 -17.99
N PRO A 114 9.61 -15.64 -16.78
CA PRO A 114 8.45 -16.31 -16.19
C PRO A 114 7.15 -16.09 -16.98
N THR A 115 6.22 -17.05 -16.90
CA THR A 115 4.89 -16.94 -17.53
C THR A 115 3.82 -16.40 -16.58
N LYS A 116 3.95 -16.65 -15.27
CA LYS A 116 3.00 -16.17 -14.24
C LYS A 116 3.25 -14.69 -13.94
N GLU A 117 2.18 -13.89 -13.85
CA GLU A 117 2.28 -12.44 -13.63
C GLU A 117 3.04 -12.06 -12.35
N LYS A 118 2.73 -12.74 -11.23
CA LYS A 118 3.43 -12.56 -9.94
C LYS A 118 4.94 -12.78 -10.07
N GLN A 119 5.35 -13.83 -10.76
CA GLN A 119 6.77 -14.15 -10.99
C GLN A 119 7.45 -13.13 -11.89
N ARG A 120 6.76 -12.65 -12.94
CA ARG A 120 7.28 -11.59 -13.82
C ARG A 120 7.56 -10.32 -13.03
N LEU A 121 6.64 -9.91 -12.16
CA LEU A 121 6.79 -8.71 -11.36
C LEU A 121 8.01 -8.79 -10.43
N ILE A 122 8.20 -9.93 -9.76
CA ILE A 122 9.36 -10.17 -8.91
C ILE A 122 10.67 -10.12 -9.70
N VAL A 123 10.73 -10.81 -10.84
CA VAL A 123 11.91 -10.83 -11.72
C VAL A 123 12.22 -9.43 -12.25
N LEU A 124 11.21 -8.69 -12.73
CA LEU A 124 11.40 -7.32 -13.21
C LEU A 124 11.88 -6.38 -12.10
N ARG A 125 11.31 -6.49 -10.90
CA ARG A 125 11.75 -5.70 -9.74
C ARG A 125 13.22 -5.95 -9.41
N GLU A 126 13.69 -7.18 -9.55
CA GLU A 126 15.10 -7.51 -9.31
C GLU A 126 16.00 -7.00 -10.44
N ILE A 127 15.60 -7.22 -11.69
CA ILE A 127 16.31 -6.75 -12.89
C ILE A 127 16.50 -5.23 -12.86
N THR A 128 15.46 -4.45 -12.50
CA THR A 128 15.54 -2.99 -12.46
C THR A 128 16.62 -2.44 -11.52
N LYS A 129 17.10 -3.22 -10.55
CA LYS A 129 18.20 -2.80 -9.66
C LYS A 129 19.56 -2.74 -10.37
N GLN A 130 19.71 -3.41 -11.51
CA GLN A 130 20.94 -3.36 -12.31
C GLN A 130 20.98 -2.16 -13.26
N PHE A 131 19.84 -1.50 -13.50
CA PHE A 131 19.73 -0.40 -14.45
C PHE A 131 19.69 0.92 -13.70
N GLU A 132 20.42 1.90 -14.22
CA GLU A 132 20.34 3.26 -13.73
C GLU A 132 19.13 3.96 -14.34
N SER A 133 18.42 4.72 -13.50
CA SER A 133 17.32 5.56 -13.97
C SER A 133 17.88 6.62 -14.93
N ASP A 134 17.12 6.93 -15.99
CA ASP A 134 17.44 7.95 -17.00
C ASP A 134 18.59 7.61 -17.96
N VAL A 135 19.08 6.37 -17.97
CA VAL A 135 20.03 5.87 -18.98
C VAL A 135 19.30 5.14 -20.11
N ILE A 136 19.67 5.44 -21.36
CA ILE A 136 19.16 4.74 -22.54
C ILE A 136 20.14 3.62 -22.88
N TYR A 137 19.70 2.38 -22.70
CA TYR A 137 20.49 1.20 -23.04
C TYR A 137 20.14 0.70 -24.45
N THR A 138 21.17 0.38 -25.22
CA THR A 138 21.04 -0.34 -26.49
C THR A 138 20.81 -1.83 -26.23
N GLU A 139 20.26 -2.55 -27.21
CA GLU A 139 20.05 -3.99 -27.11
C GLU A 139 21.34 -4.75 -26.75
N LYS A 140 22.50 -4.32 -27.27
CA LYS A 140 23.80 -4.93 -26.96
C LYS A 140 24.19 -4.74 -25.50
N GLU A 141 23.95 -3.56 -24.93
CA GLU A 141 24.25 -3.27 -23.52
C GLU A 141 23.30 -4.04 -22.60
N ILE A 142 22.02 -4.14 -22.96
CA ILE A 142 21.04 -4.94 -22.23
C ILE A 142 21.45 -6.42 -22.22
N ASN A 143 21.84 -6.98 -23.37
CA ASN A 143 22.30 -8.37 -23.50
C ASN A 143 23.65 -8.66 -22.82
N GLN A 144 24.43 -7.62 -22.49
CA GLN A 144 25.65 -7.78 -21.70
C GLN A 144 25.37 -7.78 -20.20
N LEU A 145 24.30 -7.09 -19.78
CA LEU A 145 23.86 -7.00 -18.39
C LEU A 145 22.99 -8.18 -17.95
N LEU A 146 22.15 -8.73 -18.85
CA LEU A 146 21.14 -9.79 -18.58
C LEU A 146 21.38 -11.10 -19.33
#